data_AF-A0A849BWC6-F1
#
_entry.id   AF-A0A849BWC6-F1
#
_cell.length_a   1.000
_cell.length_b   1.000
_cell.length_c   1.000
_cell.angle_alpha   90.00
_cell.angle_beta   90.00
_cell.angle_gamma   90.00
#
_symmetry.space_group_name_H-M   'P 1'
#
loop_
_entity.id
_entity.type
_entity.pdbx_description
1 polymer ?
#
loop_
_entity_poly.entity_id
_entity_poly.type
_entity_poly.pdbx_seq_one_letter_code
_entity_poly.pdbx_strand_id
1 'polypeptide(L)'
;MTPFHLGTKQPWALGGPDPLDGISIYAHGGPVPHWHYVGYGMSELYEKESEDPAVSGWGFEFTVRLLRRPDEAQPPMWPAQLMQKLGRYVFDSGKWFEPGHTMKASGPLATDRPDSAIRAMAFTVDPELGEIDTPHGELRFLQIVGLTMKEYQAALGGNTAAVLDHLARYLPLYVTDVDREALIRL
;
A
#
# COMPACT_ATOMS: atom_id res chain seq x y z
N MET A 1 -18.38 6.55 -11.26
CA MET A 1 -17.33 6.64 -12.30
C MET A 1 -16.65 5.28 -12.38
N THR A 2 -16.26 4.84 -13.58
CA THR A 2 -15.46 3.62 -13.75
C THR A 2 -14.06 3.86 -13.17
N PRO A 3 -13.50 2.94 -12.36
CA PRO A 3 -12.14 3.07 -11.85
C PRO A 3 -11.12 3.00 -12.99
N PHE A 4 -9.93 3.59 -12.78
CA PHE A 4 -8.79 3.27 -13.63
C PHE A 4 -8.31 1.86 -13.28
N HIS A 5 -7.83 1.12 -14.27
CA HIS A 5 -7.29 -0.21 -14.04
C HIS A 5 -5.99 -0.38 -14.83
N LEU A 6 -4.96 -0.84 -14.14
CA LEU A 6 -3.66 -1.15 -14.70
C LEU A 6 -3.49 -2.66 -14.66
N GLY A 7 -3.32 -3.29 -15.82
CA GLY A 7 -2.95 -4.70 -15.92
C GLY A 7 -1.51 -4.86 -16.39
N THR A 8 -0.90 -5.99 -16.08
CA THR A 8 0.40 -6.35 -16.66
C THR A 8 0.22 -6.81 -18.11
N LYS A 9 1.21 -6.54 -18.96
CA LYS A 9 1.21 -7.06 -20.34
C LYS A 9 1.55 -8.55 -20.40
N GLN A 10 2.38 -8.99 -19.46
CA GLN A 10 2.77 -10.38 -19.25
C GLN A 10 2.64 -10.66 -17.75
N PRO A 11 1.73 -11.56 -17.34
CA PRO A 11 1.56 -11.94 -15.94
C PRO A 11 2.84 -12.48 -15.33
N TRP A 12 2.98 -12.33 -14.02
CA TRP A 12 4.12 -12.83 -13.26
C TRP A 12 4.28 -14.34 -13.38
N ALA A 13 3.18 -15.08 -13.29
CA ALA A 13 3.13 -16.54 -13.47
C ALA A 13 3.68 -17.02 -14.83
N LEU A 14 3.71 -16.14 -15.84
CA LEU A 14 4.27 -16.41 -17.16
C LEU A 14 5.68 -15.82 -17.35
N GLY A 15 6.37 -15.48 -16.26
CA GLY A 15 7.72 -14.91 -16.27
C GLY A 15 7.78 -13.40 -16.56
N GLY A 16 6.65 -12.68 -16.38
CA GLY A 16 6.63 -11.22 -16.43
C GLY A 16 7.40 -10.57 -15.26
N PRO A 17 7.75 -9.27 -15.35
CA PRO A 17 8.56 -8.59 -14.34
C PRO A 17 7.75 -8.00 -13.17
N ASP A 18 6.43 -8.03 -13.23
CA ASP A 18 5.52 -7.30 -12.34
C ASP A 18 4.59 -8.30 -11.61
N PRO A 19 4.78 -8.52 -10.29
CA PRO A 19 4.03 -9.52 -9.52
C PRO A 19 2.54 -9.26 -9.35
N LEU A 20 2.12 -7.99 -9.32
CA LEU A 20 0.70 -7.66 -9.25
C LEU A 20 0.12 -7.72 -10.66
N ASP A 21 -0.73 -8.69 -10.92
CA ASP A 21 -1.44 -8.84 -12.19
C ASP A 21 -2.31 -7.63 -12.52
N GLY A 22 -2.87 -6.99 -11.49
CA GLY A 22 -3.72 -5.81 -11.64
C GLY A 22 -3.59 -4.81 -10.51
N ILE A 23 -3.88 -3.55 -10.81
CA ILE A 23 -4.08 -2.49 -9.82
C ILE A 23 -5.30 -1.65 -10.23
N SER A 24 -6.34 -1.65 -9.41
CA SER A 24 -7.52 -0.79 -9.59
C SER A 24 -7.34 0.51 -8.81
N ILE A 25 -7.71 1.64 -9.41
CA ILE A 25 -7.54 2.97 -8.82
C ILE A 25 -8.87 3.71 -8.82
N TYR A 26 -9.36 3.98 -7.61
CA TYR A 26 -10.66 4.60 -7.35
C TYR A 26 -10.46 6.07 -6.95
N ALA A 27 -11.26 6.95 -7.54
CA ALA A 27 -11.47 8.29 -6.99
C ALA A 27 -12.41 8.19 -5.78
N HIS A 28 -11.88 8.29 -4.57
CA HIS A 28 -12.64 8.18 -3.34
C HIS A 28 -12.97 9.57 -2.77
N GLY A 29 -14.23 9.78 -2.39
CA GLY A 29 -14.72 11.08 -1.89
C GLY A 29 -14.69 11.26 -0.37
N GLY A 30 -14.57 10.17 0.40
CA GLY A 30 -14.65 10.20 1.86
C GLY A 30 -13.37 10.74 2.52
N PRO A 31 -13.43 11.02 3.83
CA PRO A 31 -13.46 12.37 4.44
C PRO A 31 -12.49 13.42 3.86
N VAL A 32 -11.43 12.97 3.17
CA VAL A 32 -10.52 13.79 2.38
C VAL A 32 -10.41 13.16 0.99
N PRO A 33 -10.73 13.88 -0.10
CA PRO A 33 -10.65 13.32 -1.45
C PRO A 33 -9.27 12.69 -1.74
N HIS A 34 -9.27 11.44 -2.20
CA HIS A 34 -8.04 10.68 -2.44
C HIS A 34 -8.19 9.67 -3.57
N TRP A 35 -7.06 9.24 -4.10
CA TRP A 35 -6.94 8.06 -4.94
C TRP A 35 -6.73 6.83 -4.05
N HIS A 36 -7.54 5.80 -4.20
CA HIS A 36 -7.39 4.51 -3.51
C HIS A 36 -6.94 3.46 -4.51
N TYR A 37 -5.71 2.98 -4.34
CA TYR A 37 -5.09 1.94 -5.16
C TYR A 37 -5.30 0.61 -4.46
N VAL A 38 -5.77 -0.40 -5.19
CA VAL A 38 -6.00 -1.76 -4.70
C VAL A 38 -5.27 -2.72 -5.64
N GLY A 39 -4.32 -3.47 -5.08
CA GLY A 39 -3.53 -4.46 -5.81
C GLY A 39 -4.22 -5.81 -5.91
N TYR A 40 -3.83 -6.57 -6.93
CA TYR A 40 -4.21 -7.96 -7.15
C TYR A 40 -2.97 -8.72 -7.63
N GLY A 41 -2.57 -9.77 -6.91
CA GLY A 41 -1.47 -10.66 -7.29
C GLY A 41 -0.57 -11.08 -6.12
N MET A 42 -0.81 -10.56 -4.91
CA MET A 42 -0.20 -11.10 -3.70
C MET A 42 -1.01 -12.29 -3.16
N SER A 43 -2.30 -12.36 -3.49
CA SER A 43 -3.20 -13.47 -3.19
C SER A 43 -3.32 -14.44 -4.37
N GLU A 44 -3.96 -15.59 -4.14
CA GLU A 44 -4.28 -16.56 -5.18
C GLU A 44 -5.57 -16.17 -5.89
N LEU A 45 -5.44 -15.56 -7.07
CA LEU A 45 -6.57 -14.97 -7.81
C LEU A 45 -7.37 -15.99 -8.64
N TYR A 46 -6.72 -17.09 -9.05
CA TYR A 46 -7.27 -18.00 -10.06
C TYR A 46 -7.46 -19.42 -9.53
N GLU A 47 -6.44 -19.96 -8.88
CA GLU A 47 -6.44 -21.29 -8.29
C GLU A 47 -5.63 -21.32 -7.01
N LYS A 48 -5.89 -22.34 -6.19
CA LYS A 48 -5.17 -22.58 -4.94
C LYS A 48 -3.84 -23.29 -5.27
N GLU A 49 -2.72 -22.61 -5.05
CA GLU A 49 -1.37 -23.08 -5.36
C GLU A 49 -0.59 -23.49 -4.09
N SER A 50 -0.78 -22.77 -2.98
CA SER A 50 -0.12 -23.05 -1.71
C SER A 50 -0.78 -24.20 -0.95
N GLU A 51 0.02 -24.90 -0.14
CA GLU A 51 -0.44 -26.06 0.63
C GLU A 51 -1.36 -25.68 1.79
N ASP A 52 -1.36 -24.43 2.24
CA ASP A 52 -2.19 -23.97 3.35
C ASP A 52 -3.55 -23.51 2.84
N PRO A 53 -4.64 -24.30 3.02
CA PRO A 53 -5.96 -23.93 2.53
C PRO A 53 -6.58 -22.73 3.26
N ALA A 54 -6.03 -22.34 4.42
CA ALA A 54 -6.57 -21.24 5.21
C ALA A 54 -6.11 -19.86 4.72
N VAL A 55 -4.99 -19.77 3.99
CA VAL A 55 -4.39 -18.49 3.59
C VAL A 55 -4.27 -18.41 2.07
N SER A 56 -4.83 -17.35 1.47
CA SER A 56 -4.73 -17.12 0.02
C SER A 56 -3.39 -16.49 -0.35
N GLY A 57 -2.54 -17.24 -1.04
CA GLY A 57 -1.21 -16.79 -1.47
C GLY A 57 -0.34 -16.30 -0.32
N TRP A 58 0.11 -15.03 -0.39
CA TRP A 58 0.84 -14.36 0.69
C TRP A 58 -0.04 -13.88 1.84
N GLY A 59 -1.36 -14.09 1.77
CA GLY A 59 -2.31 -13.74 2.81
C GLY A 59 -2.68 -12.26 2.86
N PHE A 60 -2.28 -11.47 1.87
CA PHE A 60 -2.67 -10.06 1.78
C PHE A 60 -2.74 -9.53 0.35
N GLU A 61 -3.35 -8.36 0.19
CA GLU A 61 -3.19 -7.48 -0.98
C GLU A 61 -2.75 -6.08 -0.53
N PHE A 62 -1.94 -5.40 -1.34
CA PHE A 62 -1.53 -4.03 -1.02
C PHE A 62 -2.63 -3.01 -1.34
N THR A 63 -2.76 -1.99 -0.50
CA THR A 63 -3.52 -0.78 -0.83
C THR A 63 -2.70 0.49 -0.57
N VAL A 64 -3.04 1.57 -1.28
CA VAL A 64 -2.49 2.91 -1.03
C VAL A 64 -3.62 3.92 -1.08
N ARG A 65 -3.61 4.89 -0.17
CA ARG A 65 -4.44 6.08 -0.26
C ARG A 65 -3.57 7.31 -0.44
N LEU A 66 -3.72 8.00 -1.55
CA LEU A 66 -2.96 9.20 -1.91
C LEU A 66 -3.89 10.39 -2.01
N LEU A 67 -3.58 11.47 -1.28
CA LEU A 67 -4.36 12.71 -1.36
C LEU A 67 -4.57 13.12 -2.82
N ARG A 68 -5.83 13.40 -3.18
CA ARG A 68 -6.20 13.85 -4.52
C ARG A 68 -6.48 15.34 -4.50
N ARG A 69 -5.73 16.10 -5.29
CA ARG A 69 -5.95 17.54 -5.48
C ARG A 69 -7.15 17.77 -6.41
N PRO A 70 -7.90 18.88 -6.26
CA PRO A 70 -9.09 19.16 -7.08
C PRO A 70 -8.85 19.19 -8.59
N ASP A 71 -7.64 19.55 -9.01
CA ASP A 71 -7.20 19.62 -10.41
C ASP A 71 -6.68 18.28 -10.97
N GLU A 72 -6.54 17.25 -10.14
CA GLU A 72 -6.10 15.93 -10.58
C GLU A 72 -7.27 15.14 -11.18
N ALA A 73 -7.29 15.09 -12.52
CA ALA A 73 -8.21 14.27 -13.29
C ALA A 73 -7.77 12.81 -13.41
N GLN A 74 -6.47 12.53 -13.25
CA GLN A 74 -5.86 11.20 -13.38
C GLN A 74 -4.99 10.89 -12.15
N PRO A 75 -4.94 9.62 -11.72
CA PRO A 75 -4.10 9.22 -10.59
C PRO A 75 -2.61 9.25 -10.96
N PRO A 76 -1.72 9.70 -10.05
CA PRO A 76 -0.29 9.51 -10.20
C PRO A 76 0.08 8.02 -10.30
N MET A 77 1.11 7.69 -11.06
CA MET A 77 1.50 6.30 -11.32
C MET A 77 2.50 5.74 -10.30
N TRP A 78 3.17 6.60 -9.53
CA TRP A 78 4.20 6.16 -8.59
C TRP A 78 3.68 5.20 -7.51
N PRO A 79 2.43 5.27 -6.99
CA PRO A 79 1.96 4.29 -6.01
C PRO A 79 1.86 2.88 -6.60
N ALA A 80 1.40 2.76 -7.84
CA ALA A 80 1.36 1.49 -8.54
C ALA A 80 2.77 0.91 -8.74
N GLN A 81 3.74 1.75 -9.11
CA GLN A 81 5.15 1.34 -9.23
C GLN A 81 5.76 0.92 -7.89
N LEU A 82 5.41 1.62 -6.80
CA LEU A 82 5.80 1.24 -5.45
C LEU A 82 5.23 -0.13 -5.08
N MET A 83 3.93 -0.36 -5.29
CA MET A 83 3.28 -1.64 -5.00
C MET A 83 3.93 -2.79 -5.78
N GLN A 84 4.23 -2.62 -7.07
CA GLN A 84 4.97 -3.62 -7.85
C GLN A 84 6.38 -3.88 -7.31
N LYS A 85 7.09 -2.83 -6.88
CA LYS A 85 8.42 -2.96 -6.26
C LYS A 85 8.37 -3.73 -4.94
N LEU A 86 7.35 -3.50 -4.13
CA LEU A 86 7.15 -4.23 -2.87
C LEU A 86 6.74 -5.68 -3.13
N GLY A 87 5.85 -5.93 -4.10
CA GLY A 87 5.52 -7.29 -4.55
C GLY A 87 6.79 -8.04 -4.95
N ARG A 88 7.64 -7.45 -5.80
CA ARG A 88 8.91 -8.09 -6.20
C ARG A 88 9.79 -8.41 -5.01
N TYR A 89 9.91 -7.49 -4.06
CA TYR A 89 10.67 -7.74 -2.84
C TYR A 89 10.16 -8.96 -2.07
N VAL A 90 8.84 -9.13 -1.95
CA VAL A 90 8.23 -10.28 -1.26
C VAL A 90 8.54 -11.57 -2.01
N PHE A 91 8.27 -11.62 -3.31
CA PHE A 91 8.54 -12.81 -4.13
C PHE A 91 10.02 -13.18 -4.21
N ASP A 92 10.92 -12.19 -4.35
CA ASP A 92 12.36 -12.42 -4.48
C ASP A 92 13.01 -12.85 -3.14
N SER A 93 12.51 -12.33 -2.02
CA SER A 93 13.17 -12.51 -0.71
C SER A 93 12.47 -13.49 0.23
N GLY A 94 11.19 -13.82 -0.04
CA GLY A 94 10.32 -14.58 0.86
C GLY A 94 9.95 -13.82 2.15
N LYS A 95 10.33 -12.55 2.28
CA LYS A 95 9.99 -11.71 3.44
C LYS A 95 8.71 -10.95 3.14
N TRP A 96 7.67 -11.18 3.94
CA TRP A 96 6.38 -10.54 3.78
C TRP A 96 6.18 -9.35 4.75
N PHE A 97 5.05 -8.67 4.61
CA PHE A 97 4.67 -7.54 5.45
C PHE A 97 3.49 -7.90 6.34
N GLU A 98 3.46 -7.30 7.53
CA GLU A 98 2.38 -7.42 8.51
C GLU A 98 1.99 -6.03 9.02
N PRO A 99 0.79 -5.86 9.58
CA PRO A 99 0.44 -4.65 10.31
C PRO A 99 1.50 -4.32 11.37
N GLY A 100 1.95 -3.07 11.40
CA GLY A 100 3.01 -2.60 12.30
C GLY A 100 4.44 -2.72 11.74
N HIS A 101 4.66 -3.41 10.62
CA HIS A 101 5.94 -3.33 9.93
C HIS A 101 6.22 -1.92 9.40
N THR A 102 7.50 -1.57 9.29
CA THR A 102 7.95 -0.30 8.70
C THR A 102 9.10 -0.55 7.74
N MET A 103 9.25 0.32 6.75
CA MET A 103 10.36 0.27 5.81
C MET A 103 10.80 1.68 5.41
N LYS A 104 12.11 1.93 5.49
CA LYS A 104 12.71 3.13 4.90
C LYS A 104 12.80 2.98 3.38
N ALA A 105 12.38 3.99 2.63
CA ALA A 105 12.57 4.01 1.18
C ALA A 105 13.98 4.51 0.81
N SER A 106 14.45 4.14 -0.38
CA SER A 106 15.74 4.60 -0.93
C SER A 106 15.73 6.09 -1.31
N GLY A 107 14.55 6.71 -1.34
CA GLY A 107 14.31 8.11 -1.69
C GLY A 107 12.91 8.52 -1.24
N PRO A 108 12.37 9.65 -1.74
CA PRO A 108 10.96 9.99 -1.58
C PRO A 108 10.06 8.88 -2.12
N LEU A 109 8.90 8.67 -1.50
CA LEU A 109 7.90 7.74 -2.05
C LEU A 109 7.35 8.24 -3.39
N ALA A 110 6.95 9.51 -3.42
CA ALA A 110 6.51 10.19 -4.62
C ALA A 110 7.72 10.56 -5.48
N THR A 111 7.95 9.79 -6.55
CA THR A 111 9.12 9.95 -7.43
C THR A 111 9.06 11.23 -8.27
N ASP A 112 7.86 11.80 -8.43
CA ASP A 112 7.59 13.10 -9.03
C ASP A 112 7.68 14.28 -8.05
N ARG A 113 7.91 14.00 -6.75
CA ARG A 113 8.07 15.00 -5.68
C ARG A 113 9.40 14.79 -4.93
N PRO A 114 10.55 15.17 -5.52
CA PRO A 114 11.88 14.90 -4.95
C PRO A 114 12.11 15.50 -3.55
N ASP A 115 11.45 16.63 -3.28
CA ASP A 115 11.55 17.38 -2.02
C ASP A 115 10.58 16.87 -0.95
N SER A 116 9.75 15.87 -1.24
CA SER A 116 8.81 15.32 -0.27
C SER A 116 9.53 14.82 0.99
N ALA A 117 8.99 15.20 2.15
CA ALA A 117 9.43 14.70 3.45
C ALA A 117 9.05 13.23 3.66
N ILE A 118 8.15 12.68 2.85
CA ILE A 118 7.65 11.30 2.93
C ILE A 118 8.65 10.34 2.27
N ARG A 119 9.45 9.67 3.10
CA ARG A 119 10.63 8.87 2.69
C ARG A 119 10.69 7.50 3.37
N ALA A 120 9.63 7.11 4.04
CA ALA A 120 9.45 5.81 4.67
C ALA A 120 7.97 5.41 4.62
N MET A 121 7.68 4.17 4.98
CA MET A 121 6.32 3.64 5.01
C MET A 121 6.08 2.77 6.24
N ALA A 122 4.82 2.73 6.68
CA ALA A 122 4.29 1.74 7.62
C ALA A 122 3.19 0.94 6.93
N PHE A 123 2.92 -0.24 7.44
CA PHE A 123 1.84 -1.12 6.98
C PHE A 123 0.78 -1.23 8.07
N THR A 124 -0.49 -1.12 7.69
CA THR A 124 -1.64 -1.30 8.57
C THR A 124 -2.75 -2.01 7.83
N VAL A 125 -3.71 -2.61 8.54
CA VAL A 125 -4.94 -3.10 7.91
C VAL A 125 -5.68 -1.92 7.29
N ASP A 126 -6.13 -2.06 6.04
CA ASP A 126 -6.92 -1.06 5.34
C ASP A 126 -8.22 -0.81 6.13
N PRO A 127 -8.50 0.43 6.55
CA PRO A 127 -9.60 0.73 7.47
C PRO A 127 -11.00 0.52 6.86
N GLU A 128 -11.12 0.39 5.54
CA GLU A 128 -12.40 0.13 4.89
C GLU A 128 -12.51 -1.29 4.31
N LEU A 129 -11.39 -1.88 3.87
CA LEU A 129 -11.42 -3.21 3.23
C LEU A 129 -11.17 -4.37 4.21
N GLY A 130 -10.42 -4.15 5.29
CA GLY A 130 -10.23 -5.15 6.34
C GLY A 130 -9.64 -6.48 5.85
N GLU A 131 -10.32 -7.57 6.23
CA GLU A 131 -9.97 -8.95 5.89
C GLU A 131 -11.18 -9.59 5.20
N ILE A 132 -10.93 -10.50 4.25
CA ILE A 132 -11.96 -11.19 3.50
C ILE A 132 -11.66 -12.68 3.36
N ASP A 133 -12.72 -13.47 3.33
CA ASP A 133 -12.69 -14.87 2.89
C ASP A 133 -12.73 -14.96 1.37
N THR A 134 -11.94 -15.87 0.81
CA THR A 134 -12.00 -16.24 -0.61
C THR A 134 -12.13 -17.75 -0.75
N PRO A 135 -12.49 -18.27 -1.94
CA PRO A 135 -12.41 -19.71 -2.21
C PRO A 135 -11.01 -20.32 -2.04
N HIS A 136 -9.95 -19.50 -1.96
CA HIS A 136 -8.55 -19.93 -1.89
C HIS A 136 -7.91 -19.67 -0.50
N GLY A 137 -8.71 -19.28 0.49
CA GLY A 137 -8.26 -18.91 1.83
C GLY A 137 -8.50 -17.44 2.16
N GLU A 138 -8.19 -17.05 3.38
CA GLU A 138 -8.33 -15.70 3.89
C GLU A 138 -7.19 -14.80 3.38
N LEU A 139 -7.49 -13.51 3.20
CA LEU A 139 -6.49 -12.47 3.00
C LEU A 139 -6.89 -11.18 3.69
N ARG A 140 -5.90 -10.33 3.97
CA ARG A 140 -6.08 -8.97 4.48
C ARG A 140 -5.65 -7.90 3.49
N PHE A 141 -6.27 -6.74 3.51
CA PHE A 141 -5.77 -5.59 2.75
C PHE A 141 -4.77 -4.81 3.62
N LEU A 142 -3.51 -4.76 3.17
CA LEU A 142 -2.43 -4.01 3.83
C LEU A 142 -2.24 -2.65 3.19
N GLN A 143 -2.72 -1.61 3.87
CA GLN A 143 -2.51 -0.24 3.46
C GLN A 143 -1.08 0.21 3.77
N ILE A 144 -0.42 0.72 2.72
CA ILE A 144 0.88 1.38 2.81
C ILE A 144 0.65 2.85 3.17
N VAL A 145 1.16 3.26 4.34
CA VAL A 145 1.04 4.62 4.87
C VAL A 145 2.38 5.33 4.75
N GLY A 146 2.42 6.46 4.05
CA GLY A 146 3.62 7.27 3.90
C GLY A 146 4.01 7.97 5.21
N LEU A 147 5.27 7.81 5.62
CA LEU A 147 5.87 8.41 6.81
C LEU A 147 7.00 9.38 6.45
N THR A 148 7.12 10.44 7.24
CA THR A 148 8.37 11.19 7.33
C THR A 148 9.45 10.38 8.04
N MET A 149 10.71 10.77 7.89
CA MET A 149 11.80 10.10 8.61
C MET A 149 11.67 10.25 10.13
N LYS A 150 11.12 11.35 10.65
CA LYS A 150 10.87 11.52 12.08
C LYS A 150 9.87 10.49 12.61
N GLU A 151 8.75 10.33 11.89
CA GLU A 151 7.70 9.36 12.23
C GLU A 151 8.20 7.92 12.10
N TYR A 152 8.99 7.61 11.07
CA TYR A 152 9.64 6.32 10.94
C TYR A 152 10.55 6.00 12.13
N GLN A 153 11.40 6.94 12.55
CA GLN A 153 12.26 6.73 13.72
C GLN A 153 11.44 6.53 15.00
N ALA A 154 10.35 7.27 15.18
CA ALA A 154 9.45 7.11 16.32
C ALA A 154 8.71 5.76 16.30
N ALA A 155 8.47 5.17 15.12
CA ALA A 155 7.79 3.88 14.97
C ALA A 155 8.69 2.68 15.27
N LEU A 156 10.01 2.84 15.21
CA LEU A 156 10.96 1.76 15.51
C LEU A 156 10.80 1.25 16.95
N GLY A 157 11.26 0.01 17.18
CA GLY A 157 11.21 -0.63 18.50
C GLY A 157 9.82 -1.07 18.94
N GLY A 158 8.90 -1.33 17.98
CA GLY A 158 7.54 -1.82 18.26
C GLY A 158 6.50 -0.70 18.47
N ASN A 159 6.84 0.55 18.17
CA ASN A 159 5.98 1.71 18.41
C ASN A 159 5.09 2.08 17.21
N THR A 160 5.13 1.31 16.12
CA THR A 160 4.40 1.63 14.88
C THR A 160 2.92 1.85 15.12
N ALA A 161 2.26 0.98 15.90
CA ALA A 161 0.83 1.11 16.20
C ALA A 161 0.52 2.45 16.90
N ALA A 162 1.30 2.81 17.93
CA ALA A 162 1.12 4.09 18.63
C ALA A 162 1.37 5.31 17.73
N VAL A 163 2.35 5.22 16.83
CA VAL A 163 2.59 6.29 15.84
C VAL A 163 1.42 6.39 14.86
N LEU A 164 0.93 5.27 14.32
CA LEU A 164 -0.22 5.26 13.41
C LEU A 164 -1.47 5.82 14.11
N ASP A 165 -1.78 5.38 15.33
CA ASP A 165 -2.89 5.93 16.13
C ASP A 165 -2.78 7.44 16.32
N HIS A 166 -1.57 7.95 16.55
CA HIS A 166 -1.33 9.39 16.61
C HIS A 166 -1.62 10.07 15.27
N LEU A 167 -1.13 9.51 14.17
CA LEU A 167 -1.29 10.04 12.82
C LEU A 167 -2.74 10.01 12.34
N ALA A 168 -3.54 9.02 12.75
CA ALA A 168 -4.94 8.88 12.37
C ALA A 168 -5.80 10.11 12.72
N ARG A 169 -5.37 10.90 13.71
CA ARG A 169 -6.01 12.17 14.10
C ARG A 169 -5.88 13.28 13.06
N TYR A 170 -4.87 13.18 12.20
CA TYR A 170 -4.51 14.17 11.18
C TYR A 170 -4.64 13.63 9.76
N LEU A 171 -4.53 12.30 9.60
CA LEU A 171 -4.64 11.58 8.35
C LEU A 171 -5.84 10.63 8.41
N PRO A 172 -7.08 11.13 8.21
CA PRO A 172 -8.25 10.26 8.12
C PRO A 172 -8.04 9.16 7.09
N LEU A 173 -8.38 7.91 7.45
CA LEU A 173 -8.11 6.71 6.64
C LEU A 173 -6.63 6.52 6.26
N TYR A 174 -5.70 7.15 6.99
CA TYR A 174 -4.27 7.15 6.66
C TYR A 174 -3.94 7.59 5.22
N VAL A 175 -4.73 8.52 4.67
CA VAL A 175 -4.44 9.15 3.37
C VAL A 175 -3.06 9.81 3.42
N THR A 176 -2.17 9.41 2.51
CA THR A 176 -0.84 9.99 2.40
C THR A 176 -0.94 11.30 1.62
N ASP A 177 -0.65 12.41 2.28
CA ASP A 177 -0.29 13.68 1.62
C ASP A 177 1.22 13.73 1.44
N VAL A 178 1.69 13.85 0.20
CA VAL A 178 3.12 13.85 -0.13
C VAL A 178 3.78 15.21 0.12
N ASP A 179 2.99 16.26 0.32
CA ASP A 179 3.48 17.62 0.57
C ASP A 179 3.45 17.97 2.07
N ARG A 180 3.07 17.03 2.94
CA ARG A 180 3.00 17.26 4.39
C ARG A 180 4.37 17.18 5.06
N GLU A 181 4.49 17.90 6.17
CA GLU A 181 5.58 17.76 7.13
C GLU A 181 5.25 16.71 8.21
N ALA A 182 6.20 16.51 9.14
CA ALA A 182 6.02 15.59 10.25
C ALA A 182 4.90 16.04 11.19
N LEU A 183 4.03 15.11 11.58
CA LEU A 183 2.86 15.35 12.43
C LEU A 183 3.09 14.98 13.90
N ILE A 184 4.31 14.53 14.23
CA ILE A 184 4.78 14.33 15.59
C ILE A 184 5.71 15.49 16.00
N ARG A 185 5.61 15.91 17.26
CA ARG A 185 6.59 16.81 17.89
C ARG A 185 7.46 15.95 18.81
N LEU A 186 8.77 16.07 18.68
CA LEU A 186 9.75 15.49 19.61
C LEU A 186 9.77 16.31 20.90
#